data_AF-A0A944JAQ9-F1
#
_entry.id   AF-A0A944JAQ9-F1
#
_cell.length_a   1.000
_cell.length_b   1.000
_cell.length_c   1.000
_cell.angle_alpha   90.00
_cell.angle_beta   90.00
_cell.angle_gamma   90.00
#
_symmetry.space_group_name_H-M   'P 1'
#
loop_
_entity.id
_entity.type
_entity.pdbx_description
1 polymer ?
#
loop_
_entity_poly.entity_id
_entity_poly.type
_entity_poly.pdbx_seq_one_letter_code
_entity_poly.pdbx_strand_id
1 'polypeptide(L)'
;MTTTRTPNRQAPPHGTPARYQGPRRHNDWQPCRCTDCRTAVRRAEKIQELRRRRGHNSYLSRDTVATHLRTLLDNGWTGQMVADAAQINRKTVWNILNSDVTTVRHDTAQAVLALAPTRRPDGTVPSVGTRRRAHALAAMGWPLTWIAEQAGLSFTGLRDISAGRTKSVKGTYRDAIEALYRTHSMRPGPSQAARRTALRKGWVTAAAWDGAAIDDPSATPETGCDTNLNRNGLAALRRADVEHLDTFGVSVEEIARRLGMAESTVKGIVKELRAGERRDRSKAAA
;
A
#
# COMPACT_ATOMS: atom_id res chain seq x y z
N MET A 1 -3.82 22.62 50.85
CA MET A 1 -3.45 22.07 49.53
C MET A 1 -2.67 20.80 49.75
N THR A 2 -3.35 19.66 49.80
CA THR A 2 -2.78 18.39 50.24
C THR A 2 -2.31 17.63 49.00
N THR A 3 -1.00 17.59 48.79
CA THR A 3 -0.35 16.80 47.73
C THR A 3 -0.75 15.33 47.85
N THR A 4 -1.43 14.83 46.82
CA THR A 4 -1.80 13.43 46.65
C THR A 4 -0.52 12.58 46.54
N ARG A 5 -0.12 11.94 47.64
CA ARG A 5 1.02 11.03 47.70
C ARG A 5 0.73 9.82 46.80
N THR A 6 1.46 9.70 45.69
CA THR A 6 1.44 8.55 44.80
C THR A 6 1.64 7.25 45.61
N PRO A 7 0.94 6.14 45.31
CA PRO A 7 1.05 4.91 46.09
C PRO A 7 2.51 4.44 46.18
N ASN A 8 2.89 4.05 47.39
CA ASN A 8 4.20 3.55 47.79
C ASN A 8 4.64 2.42 46.85
N ARG A 9 5.51 2.73 45.88
CA ARG A 9 6.08 1.71 44.99
C ARG A 9 6.96 0.80 45.83
N GLN A 10 6.52 -0.44 46.02
CA GLN A 10 7.27 -1.42 46.81
C GLN A 10 8.69 -1.55 46.28
N ALA A 11 9.66 -1.55 47.20
CA ALA A 11 11.04 -1.73 46.84
C ALA A 11 11.25 -3.12 46.20
N PRO A 12 12.11 -3.26 45.18
CA PRO A 12 12.42 -4.55 44.59
C PRO A 12 12.96 -5.54 45.64
N PRO A 13 12.72 -6.86 45.48
CA PRO A 13 13.23 -7.84 46.42
C PRO A 13 14.76 -7.87 46.47
N HIS A 14 15.31 -8.26 47.62
CA HIS A 14 16.75 -8.49 47.79
C HIS A 14 17.24 -9.59 46.84
N GLY A 15 18.54 -9.55 46.49
CA GLY A 15 19.10 -10.47 45.50
C GLY A 15 18.78 -10.10 44.04
N THR A 16 18.25 -8.90 43.79
CA THR A 16 18.05 -8.38 42.42
C THR A 16 19.02 -7.23 42.09
N PRO A 17 19.44 -7.08 40.81
CA PRO A 17 20.25 -5.95 40.39
C PRO A 17 19.55 -4.60 40.62
N ALA A 18 18.22 -4.56 40.45
CA ALA A 18 17.42 -3.37 40.69
C ALA A 18 17.59 -2.89 42.14
N ARG A 19 17.42 -3.77 43.14
CA ARG A 19 17.56 -3.43 44.56
C ARG A 19 18.94 -2.88 44.92
N TYR A 20 20.01 -3.29 44.23
CA TYR A 20 21.34 -2.71 44.40
C TYR A 20 21.47 -1.32 43.76
N GLN A 21 21.00 -1.14 42.52
CA GLN A 21 21.23 0.10 41.76
C GLN A 21 20.50 1.31 42.36
N GLY A 22 19.38 1.09 43.03
CA GLY A 22 18.55 2.19 43.52
C GLY A 22 17.61 2.74 42.46
N PRO A 23 16.64 3.57 42.87
CA PRO A 23 15.73 4.20 41.93
C PRO A 23 16.44 5.27 41.10
N ARG A 24 16.12 5.37 39.80
CA ARG A 24 16.76 6.34 38.87
C ARG A 24 16.06 7.69 38.77
N ARG A 25 14.78 7.77 39.15
CA ARG A 25 13.91 8.95 38.93
C ARG A 25 13.12 9.40 40.16
N HIS A 26 13.15 8.61 41.24
CA HIS A 26 12.32 8.83 42.43
C HIS A 26 13.16 8.47 43.66
N ASN A 27 12.81 8.98 44.84
CA ASN A 27 13.55 8.72 46.09
C ASN A 27 12.79 7.78 47.05
N ASP A 28 11.86 6.99 46.51
CA ASP A 28 10.87 6.22 47.28
C ASP A 28 11.48 5.04 48.06
N TRP A 29 12.71 4.63 47.75
CA TRP A 29 13.43 3.56 48.45
C TRP A 29 14.94 3.69 48.28
N GLN A 30 15.69 3.14 49.22
CA GLN A 30 17.16 3.24 49.22
C GLN A 30 17.83 1.99 48.62
N PRO A 31 18.93 2.17 47.87
CA PRO A 31 19.70 1.06 47.34
C PRO A 31 20.28 0.18 48.46
N CYS A 32 20.25 -1.14 48.29
CA CYS A 32 20.82 -2.09 49.24
C CYS A 32 22.25 -2.49 48.86
N ARG A 33 23.09 -2.75 49.87
CA ARG A 33 24.49 -3.19 49.73
C ARG A 33 24.75 -4.56 50.36
N CYS A 34 23.73 -5.36 50.67
CA CYS A 34 23.94 -6.73 51.18
C CYS A 34 24.65 -7.62 50.15
N THR A 35 25.22 -8.73 50.62
CA THR A 35 25.96 -9.71 49.81
C THR A 35 25.14 -10.24 48.63
N ASP A 36 23.86 -10.54 48.84
CA ASP A 36 22.99 -11.07 47.78
C ASP A 36 22.77 -10.05 46.66
N CYS A 37 22.53 -8.79 47.02
CA CYS A 37 22.36 -7.70 46.05
C CYS A 37 23.65 -7.40 45.27
N ARG A 38 24.82 -7.42 45.95
CA ARG A 38 26.13 -7.30 45.27
C ARG A 38 26.37 -8.47 44.31
N THR A 39 26.05 -9.68 44.74
CA THR A 39 26.23 -10.90 43.93
C THR A 39 25.34 -10.87 42.69
N ALA A 40 24.09 -10.42 42.83
CA ALA A 40 23.16 -10.26 41.72
C ALA A 40 23.69 -9.30 40.64
N VAL A 41 24.24 -8.16 41.03
CA VAL A 41 24.83 -7.19 40.08
C VAL A 41 26.09 -7.74 39.43
N ARG A 42 27.03 -8.31 40.20
CA ARG A 42 28.25 -8.93 39.65
C ARG A 42 27.93 -10.04 38.64
N ARG A 43 26.89 -10.86 38.92
CA ARG A 43 26.39 -11.88 37.98
C ARG A 43 25.86 -11.24 36.70
N ALA A 44 25.05 -10.19 36.81
CA ALA A 44 24.52 -9.47 35.64
C ALA A 44 25.62 -8.82 34.79
N GLU A 45 26.62 -8.20 35.42
CA GLU A 45 27.80 -7.64 34.76
C GLU A 45 28.60 -8.72 34.03
N LYS A 46 28.86 -9.86 34.67
CA LYS A 46 29.55 -11.00 34.04
C LYS A 46 28.79 -11.54 32.84
N ILE A 47 27.46 -11.65 32.91
CA ILE A 47 26.61 -12.06 31.77
C ILE A 47 26.72 -11.04 30.63
N GLN A 48 26.68 -9.75 30.95
CA GLN A 48 26.79 -8.70 29.94
C GLN A 48 28.17 -8.71 29.26
N GLU A 49 29.25 -8.89 30.03
CA GLU A 49 30.61 -9.02 29.52
C GLU A 49 30.77 -10.23 28.62
N LEU A 50 30.22 -11.39 29.01
CA LEU A 50 30.20 -12.59 28.17
C LEU A 50 29.46 -12.36 26.85
N ARG A 51 28.32 -11.65 26.87
CA ARG A 51 27.58 -11.28 25.64
C ARG A 51 28.43 -10.39 24.73
N ARG A 52 29.08 -9.36 25.29
CA ARG A 52 29.98 -8.45 24.54
C ARG A 52 31.14 -9.21 23.90
N ARG A 53 31.85 -10.05 24.67
CA ARG A 53 32.98 -10.86 24.18
C ARG A 53 32.59 -11.86 23.09
N ARG A 54 31.37 -12.40 23.16
CA ARG A 54 30.80 -13.29 22.13
C ARG A 54 30.24 -12.54 20.93
N GLY A 55 30.48 -11.23 20.80
CA GLY A 55 29.99 -10.42 19.67
C GLY A 55 28.47 -10.25 19.63
N HIS A 56 27.75 -10.59 20.69
CA HIS A 56 26.31 -10.32 20.78
C HIS A 56 26.13 -8.85 21.10
N ASN A 57 26.11 -8.01 20.05
CA ASN A 57 25.77 -6.62 20.17
C ASN A 57 24.42 -6.51 20.88
N SER A 58 24.39 -5.84 22.03
CA SER A 58 23.16 -5.70 22.83
C SER A 58 22.08 -4.87 22.13
N TYR A 59 22.45 -4.21 21.03
CA TYR A 59 21.62 -3.33 20.24
C TYR A 59 21.83 -3.57 18.74
N LEU A 60 20.74 -3.52 17.98
CA LEU A 60 20.71 -3.57 16.53
C LEU A 60 20.23 -2.22 15.95
N SER A 61 20.53 -1.98 14.67
CA SER A 61 20.03 -0.80 13.96
C SER A 61 18.51 -0.78 13.99
N ARG A 62 17.94 0.39 14.32
CA ARG A 62 16.49 0.61 14.25
C ARG A 62 15.98 0.44 12.82
N ASP A 63 16.73 0.88 11.82
CA ASP A 63 16.25 0.94 10.43
C ASP A 63 15.91 -0.43 9.86
N THR A 64 16.71 -1.45 10.19
CA THR A 64 16.44 -2.84 9.80
C THR A 64 15.11 -3.32 10.38
N VAL A 65 14.89 -3.07 11.67
CA VAL A 65 13.65 -3.49 12.37
C VAL A 65 12.45 -2.68 11.87
N ALA A 66 12.62 -1.37 11.67
CA ALA A 66 11.56 -0.49 11.18
C ALA A 66 11.14 -0.84 9.75
N THR A 67 12.07 -1.21 8.87
CA THR A 67 11.78 -1.68 7.52
C THR A 67 10.94 -2.96 7.56
N HIS A 68 11.36 -3.95 8.36
CA HIS A 68 10.60 -5.19 8.54
C HIS A 68 9.21 -4.96 9.14
N LEU A 69 9.10 -4.06 10.12
CA LEU A 69 7.80 -3.66 10.67
C LEU A 69 6.89 -3.06 9.61
N ARG A 70 7.38 -2.18 8.74
CA ARG A 70 6.58 -1.64 7.63
C ARG A 70 6.08 -2.76 6.71
N THR A 71 6.94 -3.71 6.36
CA THR A 71 6.54 -4.89 5.57
C THR A 71 5.45 -5.71 6.26
N LEU A 72 5.51 -5.90 7.58
CA LEU A 72 4.45 -6.56 8.34
C LEU A 72 3.13 -5.76 8.25
N LEU A 73 3.18 -4.44 8.45
CA LEU A 73 2.00 -3.56 8.39
C LEU A 73 1.37 -3.55 6.99
N ASP A 74 2.17 -3.52 5.93
CA ASP A 74 1.71 -3.57 4.54
C ASP A 74 1.03 -4.92 4.22
N ASN A 75 1.44 -5.99 4.90
CA ASN A 75 0.78 -7.28 4.84
C ASN A 75 -0.49 -7.39 5.70
N GLY A 76 -0.87 -6.32 6.41
CA GLY A 76 -2.10 -6.24 7.19
C GLY A 76 -1.92 -6.50 8.67
N TRP A 77 -0.70 -6.67 9.16
CA TRP A 77 -0.47 -6.74 10.60
C TRP A 77 -0.80 -5.39 11.25
N THR A 78 -1.38 -5.43 12.45
CA THR A 78 -1.50 -4.22 13.28
C THR A 78 -0.35 -4.13 14.26
N GLY A 79 -0.01 -2.93 14.73
CA GLY A 79 1.01 -2.75 15.77
C GLY A 79 0.69 -3.51 17.07
N GLN A 80 -0.59 -3.78 17.35
CA GLN A 80 -1.01 -4.62 18.46
C GLN A 80 -0.71 -6.09 18.18
N MET A 81 -1.08 -6.62 17.02
CA MET A 81 -0.80 -8.02 16.63
C MET A 81 0.70 -8.33 16.64
N VAL A 82 1.52 -7.38 16.15
CA VAL A 82 2.98 -7.51 16.21
C VAL A 82 3.48 -7.52 17.64
N ALA A 83 2.97 -6.63 18.50
CA ALA A 83 3.35 -6.56 19.90
C ALA A 83 3.02 -7.85 20.65
N ASP A 84 1.83 -8.40 20.41
CA ASP A 84 1.37 -9.65 21.00
C ASP A 84 2.20 -10.84 20.49
N ALA A 85 2.46 -10.93 19.18
CA ALA A 85 3.24 -12.03 18.61
C ALA A 85 4.72 -11.99 19.05
N ALA A 86 5.31 -10.80 19.16
CA ALA A 86 6.69 -10.62 19.62
C ALA A 86 6.82 -10.54 21.15
N GLN A 87 5.71 -10.60 21.90
CA GLN A 87 5.67 -10.48 23.36
C GLN A 87 6.37 -9.20 23.88
N ILE A 88 6.10 -8.08 23.22
CA ILE A 88 6.65 -6.75 23.58
C ILE A 88 5.54 -5.74 23.84
N ASN A 89 5.86 -4.64 24.50
CA ASN A 89 4.90 -3.56 24.68
C ASN A 89 4.58 -2.88 23.33
N ARG A 90 3.30 -2.62 23.04
CA ARG A 90 2.88 -1.88 21.83
C ARG A 90 3.56 -0.52 21.68
N LYS A 91 3.87 0.17 22.79
CA LYS A 91 4.63 1.43 22.75
C LYS A 91 6.04 1.24 22.17
N THR A 92 6.65 0.07 22.37
CA THR A 92 7.93 -0.27 21.76
C THR A 92 7.81 -0.32 20.23
N VAL A 93 6.77 -0.96 19.69
CA VAL A 93 6.50 -0.97 18.24
C VAL A 93 6.30 0.46 17.72
N TRP A 94 5.50 1.27 18.43
CA TRP A 94 5.29 2.67 18.06
C TRP A 94 6.59 3.48 18.06
N ASN A 95 7.45 3.32 19.07
CA ASN A 95 8.74 4.00 19.14
C ASN A 95 9.66 3.60 17.99
N ILE A 96 9.75 2.30 17.65
CA ILE A 96 10.59 1.83 16.53
C ILE A 96 10.14 2.44 15.20
N LEU A 97 8.84 2.73 15.03
CA LEU A 97 8.32 3.33 13.81
C LEU A 97 8.45 4.86 13.78
N ASN A 98 8.29 5.53 14.93
CA ASN A 98 8.03 6.98 14.95
C ASN A 98 9.03 7.81 15.76
N SER A 99 9.98 7.21 16.49
CA SER A 99 10.94 7.97 17.31
C SER A 99 12.34 8.02 16.70
N ASP A 100 13.12 9.03 17.09
CA ASP A 100 14.49 9.27 16.59
C ASP A 100 15.56 8.37 17.24
N VAL A 101 15.15 7.24 17.80
CA VAL A 101 16.10 6.27 18.36
C VAL A 101 16.89 5.62 17.22
N THR A 102 18.21 5.56 17.33
CA THR A 102 19.06 4.95 16.31
C THR A 102 19.20 3.43 16.49
N THR A 103 18.92 2.93 17.69
CA THR A 103 19.15 1.53 18.05
C THR A 103 18.01 0.91 18.84
N VAL A 104 17.86 -0.41 18.70
CA VAL A 104 16.85 -1.24 19.38
C VAL A 104 17.56 -2.37 20.11
N ARG A 105 17.09 -2.75 21.30
CA ARG A 105 17.66 -3.89 22.04
C ARG A 105 17.62 -5.16 21.19
N HIS A 106 18.71 -5.92 21.20
CA HIS A 106 18.89 -7.11 20.38
C HIS A 106 17.74 -8.11 20.54
N ASP A 107 17.37 -8.43 21.78
CA ASP A 107 16.28 -9.41 22.06
C ASP A 107 14.94 -8.94 21.48
N THR A 108 14.63 -7.63 21.57
CA THR A 108 13.44 -7.04 20.96
C THR A 108 13.49 -7.05 19.44
N ALA A 109 14.64 -6.70 18.87
CA ALA A 109 14.85 -6.70 17.43
C ALA A 109 14.71 -8.12 16.85
N GLN A 110 15.32 -9.12 17.47
CA GLN A 110 15.20 -10.52 17.06
C GLN A 110 13.75 -11.02 17.15
N ALA A 111 13.03 -10.71 18.23
CA ALA A 111 11.64 -11.11 18.37
C ALA A 111 10.75 -10.55 17.26
N VAL A 112 10.98 -9.30 16.84
CA VAL A 112 10.25 -8.67 15.72
C VAL A 112 10.68 -9.24 14.38
N LEU A 113 11.98 -9.41 14.14
CA LEU A 113 12.53 -9.93 12.88
C LEU A 113 12.17 -11.41 12.64
N ALA A 114 11.93 -12.17 13.70
CA ALA A 114 11.48 -13.56 13.61
C ALA A 114 10.03 -13.70 13.09
N LEU A 115 9.23 -12.63 13.13
CA LEU A 115 7.86 -12.66 12.61
C LEU A 115 7.88 -12.66 11.09
N ALA A 116 7.27 -13.68 10.47
CA ALA A 116 7.13 -13.74 9.03
C ALA A 116 6.09 -12.71 8.54
N PRO A 117 6.38 -11.95 7.45
CA PRO A 117 5.47 -10.97 6.87
C PRO A 117 4.36 -11.63 6.04
N THR A 118 3.56 -12.48 6.70
CA THR A 118 2.43 -13.16 6.06
C THR A 118 1.23 -12.24 5.93
N ARG A 119 0.44 -12.44 4.88
CA ARG A 119 -0.79 -11.70 4.61
C ARG A 119 -1.83 -11.96 5.71
N ARG A 120 -2.35 -10.89 6.33
CA ARG A 120 -3.31 -10.92 7.44
C ARG A 120 -4.69 -10.40 7.02
N PRO A 121 -5.70 -11.29 6.83
CA PRO A 121 -7.06 -10.85 6.51
C PRO A 121 -7.78 -10.24 7.71
N ASP A 122 -7.44 -10.68 8.92
CA ASP A 122 -7.97 -10.28 10.22
C ASP A 122 -7.51 -8.89 10.68
N GLY A 123 -6.44 -8.35 10.09
CA GLY A 123 -5.92 -7.02 10.39
C GLY A 123 -6.40 -5.93 9.43
N THR A 124 -5.60 -4.87 9.31
CA THR A 124 -5.94 -3.68 8.51
C THR A 124 -4.74 -3.17 7.72
N VAL A 125 -5.01 -2.65 6.51
CA VAL A 125 -4.01 -2.06 5.61
C VAL A 125 -4.41 -0.64 5.20
N PRO A 126 -3.47 0.20 4.71
CA PRO A 126 -3.81 1.47 4.09
C PRO A 126 -4.84 1.34 2.97
N SER A 127 -5.80 2.25 2.90
CA SER A 127 -6.90 2.19 1.91
C SER A 127 -6.47 2.58 0.48
N VAL A 128 -5.28 3.15 0.32
CA VAL A 128 -4.80 3.74 -0.94
C VAL A 128 -4.85 2.74 -2.09
N GLY A 129 -4.28 1.56 -1.90
CA GLY A 129 -4.26 0.50 -2.89
C GLY A 129 -5.64 -0.01 -3.26
N THR A 130 -6.49 -0.23 -2.27
CA THR A 130 -7.88 -0.67 -2.45
C THR A 130 -8.69 0.36 -3.23
N ARG A 131 -8.51 1.65 -2.90
CA ARG A 131 -9.12 2.77 -3.61
C ARG A 131 -8.70 2.82 -5.08
N ARG A 132 -7.39 2.75 -5.36
CA ARG A 132 -6.85 2.78 -6.73
C ARG A 132 -7.35 1.60 -7.57
N ARG A 133 -7.39 0.39 -7.01
CA ARG A 133 -7.94 -0.79 -7.68
C ARG A 133 -9.43 -0.63 -8.01
N ALA A 134 -10.24 -0.09 -7.08
CA ALA A 134 -11.64 0.20 -7.34
C ALA A 134 -11.83 1.28 -8.43
N HIS A 135 -10.99 2.31 -8.45
CA HIS A 135 -10.99 3.34 -9.50
C HIS A 135 -10.64 2.76 -10.87
N ALA A 136 -9.64 1.89 -10.94
CA ALA A 136 -9.24 1.21 -12.16
C ALA A 136 -10.34 0.30 -12.72
N LEU A 137 -11.02 -0.45 -11.87
CA LEU A 137 -12.19 -1.23 -12.26
C LEU A 137 -13.32 -0.34 -12.79
N ALA A 138 -13.59 0.79 -12.13
CA ALA A 138 -14.57 1.76 -12.62
C ALA A 138 -14.18 2.38 -13.96
N ALA A 139 -12.90 2.68 -14.19
CA ALA A 139 -12.37 3.14 -15.46
C ALA A 139 -12.55 2.11 -16.59
N MET A 140 -12.49 0.81 -16.26
CA MET A 140 -12.81 -0.28 -17.19
C MET A 140 -14.33 -0.49 -17.40
N GLY A 141 -15.18 0.17 -16.61
CA GLY A 141 -16.65 0.11 -16.75
C GLY A 141 -17.36 -0.80 -15.77
N TRP A 142 -16.71 -1.20 -14.68
CA TRP A 142 -17.32 -1.94 -13.58
C TRP A 142 -17.87 -0.94 -12.52
N PRO A 143 -19.19 -0.82 -12.33
CA PRO A 143 -19.76 0.15 -11.39
C PRO A 143 -19.30 -0.08 -9.95
N LEU A 144 -19.09 0.99 -9.17
CA LEU A 144 -18.76 0.88 -7.74
C LEU A 144 -19.85 0.12 -6.95
N THR A 145 -21.12 0.21 -7.34
CA THR A 145 -22.20 -0.58 -6.72
C THR A 145 -21.95 -2.09 -6.86
N TRP A 146 -21.62 -2.52 -8.08
CA TRP A 146 -21.27 -3.91 -8.39
C TRP A 146 -19.99 -4.35 -7.67
N ILE A 147 -18.94 -3.51 -7.67
CA ILE A 147 -17.68 -3.82 -6.97
C ILE A 147 -17.94 -4.00 -5.46
N ALA A 148 -18.76 -3.15 -4.86
CA ALA A 148 -19.09 -3.24 -3.43
C ALA A 148 -19.83 -4.55 -3.13
N GLU A 149 -20.85 -4.88 -3.93
CA GLU A 149 -21.63 -6.12 -3.80
C GLU A 149 -20.73 -7.36 -3.89
N GLN A 150 -19.91 -7.45 -4.94
CA GLN A 150 -19.04 -8.60 -5.16
C GLN A 150 -17.94 -8.74 -4.10
N ALA A 151 -17.48 -7.63 -3.53
CA ALA A 151 -16.48 -7.64 -2.47
C ALA A 151 -17.07 -7.82 -1.06
N GLY A 152 -18.40 -7.89 -0.91
CA GLY A 152 -19.07 -7.98 0.38
C GLY A 152 -18.98 -6.70 1.22
N LEU A 153 -18.83 -5.54 0.57
CA LEU A 153 -18.86 -4.22 1.21
C LEU A 153 -20.23 -3.56 1.03
N SER A 154 -20.62 -2.71 1.97
CA SER A 154 -21.70 -1.76 1.72
C SER A 154 -21.27 -0.75 0.65
N PHE A 155 -22.21 -0.32 -0.19
CA PHE A 155 -21.93 0.71 -1.19
C PHE A 155 -21.42 2.01 -0.56
N THR A 156 -21.99 2.41 0.59
CA THR A 156 -21.51 3.57 1.37
C THR A 156 -20.06 3.39 1.79
N GLY A 157 -19.68 2.20 2.27
CA GLY A 157 -18.30 1.90 2.68
C GLY A 157 -17.32 2.01 1.51
N LEU A 158 -17.65 1.42 0.36
CA LEU A 158 -16.78 1.55 -0.82
C LEU A 158 -16.72 2.99 -1.34
N ARG A 159 -17.83 3.75 -1.26
CA ARG A 159 -17.85 5.17 -1.60
C ARG A 159 -16.92 5.99 -0.70
N ASP A 160 -16.85 5.68 0.59
CA ASP A 160 -15.97 6.36 1.54
C ASP A 160 -14.49 6.04 1.32
N ILE A 161 -14.19 4.78 0.97
CA ILE A 161 -12.87 4.36 0.52
C ILE A 161 -12.49 5.11 -0.77
N SER A 162 -13.39 5.11 -1.76
CA SER A 162 -13.21 5.79 -3.04
C SER A 162 -12.93 7.28 -2.89
N ALA A 163 -13.65 7.95 -1.98
CA ALA A 163 -13.49 9.37 -1.67
C ALA A 163 -12.26 9.69 -0.78
N GLY A 164 -11.52 8.69 -0.30
CA GLY A 164 -10.35 8.89 0.56
C GLY A 164 -10.69 9.30 2.01
N ARG A 165 -11.97 9.15 2.42
CA ARG A 165 -12.44 9.39 3.79
C ARG A 165 -11.99 8.28 4.74
N THR A 166 -11.96 7.04 4.24
CA THR A 166 -11.44 5.89 4.97
C THR A 166 -9.93 5.78 4.77
N LYS A 167 -9.12 5.83 5.85
CA LYS A 167 -7.65 5.74 5.78
C LYS A 167 -7.11 4.32 5.82
N SER A 168 -7.83 3.40 6.46
CA SER A 168 -7.46 2.00 6.60
C SER A 168 -8.65 1.09 6.31
N VAL A 169 -8.40 -0.06 5.68
CA VAL A 169 -9.42 -1.07 5.35
C VAL A 169 -9.05 -2.42 5.96
N LYS A 170 -10.06 -3.25 6.25
CA LYS A 170 -9.83 -4.63 6.69
C LYS A 170 -9.10 -5.42 5.61
N GLY A 171 -8.22 -6.34 6.04
CA GLY A 171 -7.49 -7.23 5.14
C GLY A 171 -8.44 -7.99 4.21
N THR A 172 -9.53 -8.54 4.74
CA THR A 172 -10.57 -9.22 3.94
C THR A 172 -11.11 -8.39 2.78
N TYR A 173 -11.41 -7.11 3.00
CA TYR A 173 -11.93 -6.22 1.93
C TYR A 173 -10.86 -5.87 0.90
N ARG A 174 -9.61 -5.67 1.34
CA ARG A 174 -8.49 -5.50 0.41
C ARG A 174 -8.34 -6.74 -0.47
N ASP A 175 -8.40 -7.93 0.12
CA ASP A 175 -8.23 -9.21 -0.57
C ASP A 175 -9.34 -9.43 -1.60
N ALA A 176 -10.60 -9.15 -1.23
CA ALA A 176 -11.74 -9.27 -2.13
C ALA A 176 -11.64 -8.31 -3.32
N ILE A 177 -11.30 -7.04 -3.08
CA ILE A 177 -11.14 -6.05 -4.16
C ILE A 177 -9.93 -6.37 -5.03
N GLU A 178 -8.84 -6.89 -4.46
CA GLU A 178 -7.68 -7.35 -5.23
C GLU A 178 -8.05 -8.54 -6.14
N ALA A 179 -8.85 -9.49 -5.66
CA ALA A 179 -9.32 -10.61 -6.47
C ALA A 179 -10.18 -10.13 -7.65
N LEU A 180 -11.10 -9.19 -7.43
CA LEU A 180 -11.87 -8.57 -8.50
C LEU A 180 -10.97 -7.82 -9.49
N TYR A 181 -9.99 -7.07 -8.98
CA TYR A 181 -9.02 -6.36 -9.79
C TYR A 181 -8.24 -7.31 -10.70
N ARG A 182 -7.68 -8.40 -10.16
CA ARG A 182 -6.94 -9.39 -10.96
C ARG A 182 -7.79 -9.98 -12.09
N THR A 183 -9.07 -10.26 -11.82
CA THR A 183 -9.96 -10.89 -12.81
C THR A 183 -10.50 -9.92 -13.85
N HIS A 184 -10.76 -8.66 -13.48
CA HIS A 184 -11.55 -7.73 -14.29
C HIS A 184 -10.80 -6.49 -14.77
N SER A 185 -9.58 -6.22 -14.28
CA SER A 185 -8.78 -5.04 -14.66
C SER A 185 -8.47 -4.93 -16.15
N MET A 186 -8.39 -6.05 -16.87
CA MET A 186 -8.15 -6.09 -18.32
C MET A 186 -9.39 -6.43 -19.13
N ARG A 187 -10.56 -6.50 -18.49
CA ARG A 187 -11.83 -6.86 -19.14
C ARG A 187 -12.78 -5.67 -19.12
N PRO A 188 -13.28 -5.22 -20.29
CA PRO A 188 -14.26 -4.13 -20.33
C PRO A 188 -15.52 -4.52 -19.55
N GLY A 189 -15.86 -3.72 -18.55
CA GLY A 189 -17.12 -3.83 -17.81
C GLY A 189 -18.30 -3.30 -18.62
N PRO A 190 -19.53 -3.70 -18.26
CA PRO A 190 -20.73 -3.46 -19.08
C PRO A 190 -21.22 -2.01 -19.03
N SER A 191 -20.78 -1.19 -18.08
CA SER A 191 -21.36 0.13 -17.83
C SER A 191 -20.56 1.27 -18.46
N GLN A 192 -21.10 1.87 -19.53
CA GLN A 192 -20.57 3.11 -20.10
C GLN A 192 -20.69 4.29 -19.14
N ALA A 193 -21.72 4.31 -18.28
CA ALA A 193 -21.89 5.35 -17.27
C ALA A 193 -20.77 5.33 -16.22
N ALA A 194 -20.30 4.14 -15.83
CA ALA A 194 -19.15 3.99 -14.93
C ALA A 194 -17.87 4.56 -15.58
N ARG A 195 -17.60 4.23 -16.86
CA ARG A 195 -16.44 4.77 -17.59
C ARG A 195 -16.47 6.28 -17.71
N ARG A 196 -17.62 6.86 -18.07
CA ARG A 196 -17.80 8.32 -18.15
C ARG A 196 -17.57 9.00 -16.80
N THR A 197 -18.01 8.38 -15.72
CA THR A 197 -17.81 8.90 -14.36
C THR A 197 -16.33 8.84 -13.97
N ALA A 198 -15.66 7.72 -14.24
CA ALA A 198 -14.24 7.54 -14.00
C ALA A 198 -13.42 8.59 -14.77
N LEU A 199 -13.70 8.79 -16.07
CA LEU A 199 -13.07 9.81 -16.90
C LEU A 199 -13.24 11.22 -16.31
N ARG A 200 -14.47 11.60 -15.93
CA ARG A 200 -14.74 12.91 -15.33
C ARG A 200 -14.01 13.13 -14.00
N LYS A 201 -13.72 12.04 -13.27
CA LYS A 201 -13.01 12.05 -12.00
C LYS A 201 -11.49 11.88 -12.14
N GLY A 202 -10.97 11.75 -13.37
CA GLY A 202 -9.55 11.50 -13.63
C GLY A 202 -9.09 10.13 -13.15
N TRP A 203 -9.99 9.16 -13.03
CA TRP A 203 -9.63 7.79 -12.65
C TRP A 203 -9.04 7.05 -13.83
N VAL A 204 -7.86 6.49 -13.62
CA VAL A 204 -7.09 5.76 -14.63
C VAL A 204 -7.34 4.27 -14.56
N THR A 205 -7.07 3.55 -15.64
CA THR A 205 -7.15 2.09 -15.71
C THR A 205 -5.96 1.42 -15.03
N ALA A 206 -5.99 0.09 -14.94
CA ALA A 206 -4.90 -0.72 -14.41
C ALA A 206 -3.58 -0.54 -15.18
N ALA A 207 -3.65 -0.28 -16.49
CA ALA A 207 -2.47 -0.11 -17.34
C ALA A 207 -1.63 1.13 -17.00
N ALA A 208 -2.21 2.12 -16.29
CA ALA A 208 -1.50 3.31 -15.85
C ALA A 208 -0.77 3.11 -14.50
N TRP A 209 -0.86 1.93 -13.88
CA TRP A 209 -0.19 1.65 -12.60
C TRP A 209 0.86 0.56 -12.79
N ASP A 210 2.07 0.81 -12.29
CA ASP A 210 2.98 -0.28 -11.97
C ASP A 210 2.34 -1.14 -10.86
N GLY A 211 2.25 -2.45 -11.12
CA GLY A 211 1.65 -3.42 -10.22
C GLY A 211 2.33 -3.46 -8.85
N ALA A 212 3.62 -3.15 -8.77
CA ALA A 212 4.36 -3.08 -7.49
C ALA A 212 4.11 -1.76 -6.74
N ALA A 213 3.83 -0.67 -7.46
CA ALA A 213 3.71 0.67 -6.89
C ALA A 213 2.26 1.10 -6.56
N ILE A 214 1.25 0.34 -7.00
CA ILE A 214 -0.16 0.70 -6.80
C ILE A 214 -0.55 0.91 -5.33
N ASP A 215 0.16 0.29 -4.38
CA ASP A 215 -0.07 0.42 -2.95
C ASP A 215 0.72 1.56 -2.30
N ASP A 216 1.77 2.07 -2.97
CA ASP A 216 2.61 3.16 -2.46
C ASP A 216 1.87 4.51 -2.53
N PRO A 217 1.61 5.18 -1.39
CA PRO A 217 0.95 6.49 -1.37
C PRO A 217 1.63 7.57 -2.21
N SER A 218 2.96 7.48 -2.39
CA SER A 218 3.75 8.44 -3.15
C SER A 218 3.75 8.17 -4.66
N ALA A 219 3.37 6.95 -5.08
CA ALA A 219 3.31 6.59 -6.49
C ALA A 219 2.22 7.38 -7.25
N THR A 220 2.58 7.83 -8.44
CA THR A 220 1.68 8.49 -9.39
C THR A 220 1.43 7.57 -10.59
N PRO A 221 0.21 7.57 -11.15
CA PRO A 221 -0.06 6.77 -12.33
C PRO A 221 0.65 7.34 -13.55
N GLU A 222 1.09 6.45 -14.44
CA GLU A 222 1.58 6.76 -15.77
C GLU A 222 0.40 7.14 -16.66
N THR A 223 -0.04 8.38 -16.55
CA THR A 223 -0.95 8.96 -17.54
C THR A 223 -0.11 9.39 -18.72
N GLY A 224 -0.23 8.66 -19.84
CA GLY A 224 0.29 9.11 -21.13
C GLY A 224 -0.13 10.56 -21.38
N CYS A 225 0.77 11.34 -21.97
CA CYS A 225 0.63 12.78 -22.19
C CYS A 225 -0.81 13.19 -22.58
N ASP A 226 -1.31 14.20 -21.87
CA ASP A 226 -2.60 14.88 -22.05
C ASP A 226 -3.23 14.70 -23.43
N THR A 227 -4.13 13.72 -23.57
CA THR A 227 -4.90 13.55 -24.82
C THR A 227 -6.15 14.42 -24.79
N ASN A 228 -5.97 15.71 -24.55
CA ASN A 228 -6.94 16.72 -25.00
C ASN A 228 -6.76 16.93 -26.53
N LEU A 229 -6.80 15.82 -27.26
CA LEU A 229 -6.76 15.85 -28.71
C LEU A 229 -8.07 16.47 -29.18
N ASN A 230 -7.97 17.63 -29.83
CA ASN A 230 -9.10 18.20 -30.55
C ASN A 230 -9.64 17.19 -31.60
N ARG A 231 -10.80 17.48 -32.20
CA ARG A 231 -11.43 16.61 -33.20
C ARG A 231 -10.45 16.15 -34.30
N ASN A 232 -9.52 17.01 -34.70
CA ASN A 232 -8.51 16.73 -35.72
C ASN A 232 -7.42 15.78 -35.20
N GLY A 233 -6.95 15.97 -33.97
CA GLY A 233 -6.00 15.08 -33.32
C GLY A 233 -6.56 13.67 -33.15
N LEU A 234 -7.84 13.55 -32.77
CA LEU A 234 -8.51 12.26 -32.68
C LEU A 234 -8.66 11.58 -34.05
N ALA A 235 -8.95 12.36 -35.10
CA ALA A 235 -9.03 11.84 -36.47
C ALA A 235 -7.66 11.38 -37.00
N ALA A 236 -6.58 12.09 -36.65
CA ALA A 236 -5.22 11.71 -37.01
C ALA A 236 -4.79 10.41 -36.32
N LEU A 237 -5.09 10.27 -35.02
CA LEU A 237 -4.80 9.05 -34.26
C LEU A 237 -5.53 7.84 -34.84
N ARG A 238 -6.85 7.97 -35.09
CA ARG A 238 -7.65 6.92 -35.73
C ARG A 238 -7.11 6.54 -37.10
N ARG A 239 -6.59 7.50 -37.87
CA ARG A 239 -5.97 7.24 -39.17
C ARG A 239 -4.68 6.43 -39.01
N ALA A 240 -3.84 6.81 -38.06
CA ALA A 240 -2.60 6.09 -37.75
C ALA A 240 -2.88 4.64 -37.29
N ASP A 241 -3.92 4.43 -36.48
CA ASP A 241 -4.34 3.08 -36.07
C ASP A 241 -4.80 2.23 -37.27
N VAL A 242 -5.56 2.81 -38.20
CA VAL A 242 -5.97 2.14 -39.44
C VAL A 242 -4.76 1.82 -40.32
N GLU A 243 -3.83 2.76 -40.49
CA GLU A 243 -2.60 2.57 -41.26
C GLU A 243 -1.71 1.46 -40.69
N HIS A 244 -1.53 1.46 -39.37
CA HIS A 244 -0.79 0.41 -38.68
C HIS A 244 -1.41 -0.97 -38.95
N LEU A 245 -2.73 -1.12 -38.78
CA LEU A 245 -3.39 -2.41 -39.00
C LEU A 245 -3.42 -2.84 -40.47
N ASP A 246 -3.57 -1.89 -41.41
CA ASP A 246 -3.50 -2.16 -42.85
C ASP A 246 -2.10 -2.62 -43.26
N THR A 247 -1.05 -2.08 -42.64
CA THR A 247 0.36 -2.50 -42.86
C THR A 247 0.57 -3.98 -42.50
N PHE A 248 -0.15 -4.49 -41.50
CA PHE A 248 -0.14 -5.92 -41.14
C PHE A 248 -1.13 -6.77 -41.95
N GLY A 249 -1.76 -6.21 -42.98
CA GLY A 249 -2.69 -6.92 -43.88
C GLY A 249 -4.02 -7.30 -43.25
N VAL A 250 -4.43 -6.64 -42.16
CA VAL A 250 -5.72 -6.90 -41.51
C VAL A 250 -6.87 -6.45 -42.43
N SER A 251 -7.94 -7.25 -42.56
CA SER A 251 -9.07 -6.89 -43.44
C SER A 251 -9.81 -5.65 -42.94
N VAL A 252 -10.46 -4.94 -43.86
CA VAL A 252 -11.17 -3.69 -43.53
C VAL A 252 -12.32 -3.92 -42.53
N GLU A 253 -13.06 -5.03 -42.65
CA GLU A 253 -14.12 -5.35 -41.69
C GLU A 253 -13.54 -5.59 -40.30
N GLU A 254 -12.40 -6.29 -40.21
CA GLU A 254 -11.75 -6.60 -38.95
C GLU A 254 -11.16 -5.34 -38.29
N ILE A 255 -10.56 -4.45 -39.08
CA ILE A 255 -10.09 -3.13 -38.59
C ILE A 255 -11.27 -2.32 -38.05
N ALA A 256 -12.37 -2.24 -38.81
CA ALA A 256 -13.56 -1.50 -38.39
C ALA A 256 -14.14 -2.04 -37.07
N ARG A 257 -14.21 -3.37 -36.94
CA ARG A 257 -14.66 -4.06 -35.73
C ARG A 257 -13.75 -3.82 -34.53
N ARG A 258 -12.42 -3.87 -34.72
CA ARG A 258 -11.43 -3.64 -33.65
C ARG A 258 -11.44 -2.21 -33.14
N LEU A 259 -11.51 -1.24 -34.06
CA LEU A 259 -11.48 0.18 -33.72
C LEU A 259 -12.87 0.77 -33.40
N GLY A 260 -13.94 0.00 -33.57
CA GLY A 260 -15.32 0.47 -33.37
C GLY A 260 -15.72 1.58 -34.34
N MET A 261 -15.21 1.54 -35.58
CA MET A 261 -15.44 2.54 -36.62
C MET A 261 -16.42 2.04 -37.66
N ALA A 262 -17.09 2.97 -38.36
CA ALA A 262 -17.90 2.62 -39.53
C ALA A 262 -16.99 2.06 -40.63
N GLU A 263 -17.35 0.90 -41.19
CA GLU A 263 -16.56 0.21 -42.20
C GLU A 263 -16.29 1.08 -43.44
N SER A 264 -17.28 1.90 -43.83
CA SER A 264 -17.15 2.90 -44.90
C SER A 264 -16.03 3.92 -44.66
N THR A 265 -15.80 4.29 -43.40
CA THR A 265 -14.74 5.23 -43.00
C THR A 265 -13.37 4.57 -43.10
N VAL A 266 -13.24 3.32 -42.67
CA VAL A 266 -11.99 2.55 -42.79
C VAL A 266 -11.66 2.27 -44.26
N LYS A 267 -12.65 1.86 -45.07
CA LYS A 267 -12.51 1.69 -46.53
C LYS A 267 -11.97 2.96 -47.19
N GLY A 268 -12.49 4.13 -46.80
CA GLY A 268 -12.02 5.42 -47.29
C GLY A 268 -10.56 5.71 -46.92
N ILE A 269 -10.19 5.50 -45.66
CA ILE A 269 -8.81 5.73 -45.18
C ILE A 269 -7.82 4.79 -45.88
N VAL A 270 -8.11 3.48 -45.95
CA VAL A 270 -7.25 2.49 -46.60
C VAL A 270 -7.09 2.79 -48.09
N LYS A 271 -8.17 3.19 -48.77
CA LYS A 271 -8.09 3.62 -50.18
C LYS A 271 -7.16 4.82 -50.35
N GLU A 272 -7.24 5.81 -49.46
CA GLU A 272 -6.35 6.99 -49.50
C GLU A 272 -4.88 6.62 -49.20
N LEU A 273 -4.63 5.72 -48.25
CA LEU A 273 -3.28 5.26 -47.92
C LEU A 273 -2.63 4.52 -49.10
N ARG A 274 -3.39 3.61 -49.73
CA ARG A 274 -2.91 2.82 -50.89
C ARG A 274 -2.78 3.62 -52.18
N ALA A 275 -3.60 4.67 -52.34
CA ALA A 275 -3.54 5.55 -53.50
C ALA A 275 -2.45 6.64 -53.38
N GLY A 276 -1.85 6.84 -52.21
CA GLY A 276 -0.81 7.84 -51.98
C GLY A 276 -1.30 9.30 -51.92
N GLU A 277 -2.60 9.55 -52.09
CA GLU A 277 -3.18 10.90 -52.12
C GLU A 277 -4.30 11.06 -51.08
N ARG A 278 -4.21 12.14 -50.29
CA ARG A 278 -5.25 12.52 -49.33
C ARG A 278 -6.41 13.17 -50.08
N ARG A 279 -7.62 12.61 -50.00
CA ARG A 279 -8.82 13.22 -50.61
C ARG A 279 -9.11 14.58 -49.96
N ASP A 280 -9.05 15.63 -50.78
CA ASP A 280 -9.47 16.96 -50.40
C ASP A 280 -11.01 17.05 -50.42
N ARG A 281 -11.60 16.98 -49.22
CA ARG A 281 -13.07 17.03 -49.05
C ARG A 281 -13.67 18.40 -49.40
N SER A 282 -12.84 19.43 -49.61
CA SER A 282 -13.31 20.75 -50.06
C SER A 282 -13.66 20.78 -51.56
N LYS A 283 -13.15 19.83 -52.35
CA LYS A 283 -13.40 19.75 -53.80
C LYS A 283 -14.63 18.94 -54.20
N ALA A 284 -15.30 18.28 -53.26
CA ALA A 284 -16.49 17.45 -53.53
C ALA A 284 -17.82 18.19 -53.33
N ALA A 285 -17.79 19.48 -53.03
CA ALA A 285 -18.97 20.33 -52.79
C ALA A 285 -19.09 21.52 -53.76
N ALA A 286 -18.46 21.41 -54.94
CA ALA A 286 -18.62 22.35 -56.06
C ALA A 286 -19.34 21.66 -57.21
#